data_AF-A0AA41N8D1-F1
#
_entry.id   AF-A0AA41N8D1-F1
#
_cell.length_a   1.000
_cell.length_b   1.000
_cell.length_c   1.000
_cell.angle_alpha   90.00
_cell.angle_beta   90.00
_cell.angle_gamma   90.00
#
_symmetry.space_group_name_H-M   'P 1'
#
loop_
_entity.id
_entity.type
_entity.pdbx_description
1 polymer ?
#
loop_
_entity_poly.entity_id
_entity_poly.type
_entity_poly.pdbx_seq_one_letter_code
_entity_poly.pdbx_strand_id
1 'polypeptide(L)'
;MPKPGCLWSWTPYHVNPPGYDEHEGPALYYMNYLAALAKVPFAAHGYSAFLTLSILDQYYTPTVSHERAVELLRKCLEGLQKYLILNLPTFSVRIINKNSIHDLDNIFFLKHDC
;
A
#
# COMPACT_ATOMS: atom_id res chain seq x y z
N MET A 1 24.91 35.23 -17.13
CA MET A 1 24.98 34.33 -15.96
C MET A 1 23.60 34.28 -15.30
N PRO A 2 22.80 33.22 -15.52
CA PRO A 2 21.68 32.87 -14.66
C PRO A 2 21.99 31.54 -13.93
N LYS A 3 21.92 31.52 -12.60
CA LYS A 3 22.02 30.26 -11.84
C LYS A 3 20.66 29.57 -11.87
N PRO A 4 20.57 28.27 -12.21
CA PRO A 4 19.31 27.54 -12.13
C PRO A 4 18.96 27.33 -10.66
N GLY A 5 17.97 28.08 -10.16
CA GLY A 5 17.39 27.87 -8.84
C GLY A 5 16.49 26.64 -8.87
N CYS A 6 17.02 25.48 -8.47
CA CYS A 6 16.20 24.32 -8.15
C CYS A 6 15.52 24.60 -6.81
N LEU A 7 14.26 25.05 -6.84
CA LEU A 7 13.43 25.24 -5.65
C LEU A 7 12.99 23.87 -5.12
N TRP A 8 13.88 23.20 -4.39
CA TRP A 8 13.50 22.10 -3.50
C TRP A 8 12.90 22.72 -2.25
N SER A 9 11.57 22.65 -2.10
CA SER A 9 10.93 23.01 -0.83
C SER A 9 11.48 22.10 0.26
N TRP A 10 11.93 22.67 1.38
CA TRP A 10 12.51 21.95 2.52
C TRP A 10 11.53 21.01 3.26
N THR A 11 10.30 20.90 2.80
CA THR A 11 9.27 19.99 3.30
C THR A 11 9.04 18.86 2.29
N PRO A 12 9.79 17.75 2.40
CA PRO A 12 9.60 16.58 1.56
C PRO A 12 8.29 15.88 1.94
N TYR A 13 7.41 15.66 0.96
CA TYR A 13 6.14 14.97 1.15
C TYR A 13 6.24 13.54 0.63
N HIS A 14 5.98 12.57 1.50
CA HIS A 14 5.89 11.15 1.11
C HIS A 14 4.42 10.80 0.90
N VAL A 15 3.91 11.02 -0.32
CA VAL A 15 2.53 10.72 -0.69
C VAL A 15 2.51 9.70 -1.82
N ASN A 16 1.73 8.64 -1.64
CA ASN A 16 1.51 7.64 -2.67
C ASN A 16 0.02 7.67 -3.08
N PRO A 17 -0.37 8.44 -4.11
CA PRO A 17 -1.76 8.46 -4.54
C PRO A 17 -2.08 7.21 -5.38
N PRO A 18 -2.97 6.31 -4.93
CA PRO A 18 -3.53 5.32 -5.83
C PRO A 18 -4.49 6.01 -6.81
N GLY A 19 -4.35 5.71 -8.10
CA GLY A 19 -5.15 6.31 -9.17
C GLY A 19 -5.75 5.25 -10.08
N TYR A 20 -6.94 5.54 -10.59
CA TYR A 20 -7.56 4.75 -11.65
C TYR A 20 -7.79 5.68 -12.84
N ASP A 21 -7.27 5.32 -14.00
CA ASP A 21 -7.52 6.03 -15.26
C ASP A 21 -8.42 5.16 -16.16
N GLU A 22 -9.41 5.79 -16.81
CA GLU A 22 -10.41 5.10 -17.64
C GLU A 22 -9.80 4.48 -18.90
N HIS A 23 -8.69 5.06 -19.39
CA HIS A 23 -8.00 4.61 -20.61
C HIS A 23 -6.84 3.65 -20.33
N GLU A 24 -6.06 3.87 -19.28
CA GLU A 24 -4.87 3.04 -18.96
C GLU A 24 -5.16 1.91 -17.95
N GLY A 25 -6.35 1.89 -17.33
CA GLY A 25 -6.73 0.91 -16.33
C GLY A 25 -6.17 1.21 -14.93
N PRO A 26 -6.20 0.22 -14.00
CA PRO A 26 -5.70 0.42 -12.65
C PRO A 26 -4.18 0.56 -12.66
N ALA A 27 -3.67 1.70 -12.17
CA ALA A 27 -2.24 1.96 -12.07
C ALA A 27 -1.86 2.33 -10.62
N LEU A 28 -0.96 1.54 -10.05
CA LEU A 28 -0.35 1.86 -8.77
C LEU A 28 1.05 2.39 -9.01
N TYR A 29 1.28 3.61 -8.54
CA TYR A 29 2.60 4.21 -8.49
C TYR A 29 3.16 4.01 -7.08
N TYR A 30 4.46 3.84 -6.97
CA TYR A 30 5.23 3.89 -5.73
C TYR A 30 6.13 5.11 -5.80
N MET A 31 5.98 6.01 -4.83
CA MET A 31 6.79 7.21 -4.70
C MET A 31 7.74 7.08 -3.51
N ASN A 32 9.04 7.30 -3.74
CA ASN A 32 10.02 7.38 -2.66
C ASN A 32 10.27 8.83 -2.22
N TYR A 33 10.94 8.99 -1.08
CA TYR A 33 11.27 10.31 -0.51
C TYR A 33 12.08 11.21 -1.47
N LEU A 34 12.83 10.64 -2.41
CA LEU A 34 13.63 11.37 -3.41
C LEU A 34 12.82 11.74 -4.66
N ALA A 35 11.50 11.61 -4.61
CA ALA A 35 10.59 11.84 -5.71
C ALA A 35 10.78 10.91 -6.93
N ALA A 36 11.31 9.69 -6.73
CA ALA A 36 11.32 8.68 -7.77
C ALA A 36 9.96 7.96 -7.82
N LEU A 37 9.30 8.03 -8.99
CA LEU A 37 8.06 7.33 -9.30
C LEU A 37 8.36 6.02 -10.03
N ALA A 38 7.80 4.91 -9.52
CA ALA A 38 7.82 3.63 -10.20
C ALA A 38 6.40 3.06 -10.30
N LYS A 39 5.99 2.63 -11.50
CA LYS A 39 4.74 1.88 -11.66
C LYS A 39 4.97 0.46 -11.16
N VAL A 40 4.18 0.01 -10.19
CA VAL A 40 4.35 -1.29 -9.53
C VAL A 40 3.01 -2.02 -9.39
N PRO A 41 2.99 -3.36 -9.44
CA PRO A 41 1.77 -4.14 -9.26
C PRO A 41 1.23 -4.11 -7.82
N PHE A 42 2.12 -4.02 -6.84
CA PHE A 42 1.82 -3.90 -5.42
C PHE A 42 2.90 -3.06 -4.75
N ALA A 43 2.54 -2.37 -3.68
CA ALA A 43 3.46 -1.52 -2.96
C ALA A 43 3.12 -1.50 -1.46
N ALA A 44 4.15 -1.42 -0.63
CA ALA A 44 4.01 -1.24 0.81
C ALA A 44 5.06 -0.23 1.30
N HIS A 45 4.71 0.52 2.35
CA HIS A 45 5.58 1.51 2.96
C HIS A 45 5.73 1.25 4.47
N GLY A 46 6.77 1.84 5.04
CA GLY A 46 7.11 1.68 6.46
C GLY A 46 7.88 0.39 6.74
N TYR A 47 8.13 0.14 8.01
CA TYR A 47 8.93 -1.02 8.44
C TYR A 47 8.23 -2.35 8.15
N SER A 48 6.90 -2.35 8.14
CA SER A 48 6.05 -3.49 7.78
C SER A 48 6.21 -3.92 6.32
N ALA A 49 6.71 -3.05 5.43
CA ALA A 49 6.86 -3.33 4.01
C ALA A 49 7.75 -4.54 3.73
N PHE A 50 8.82 -4.76 4.50
CA PHE A 50 9.72 -5.90 4.28
C PHE A 50 9.01 -7.25 4.43
N LEU A 51 8.10 -7.35 5.42
CA LEU A 51 7.33 -8.56 5.66
C LEU A 51 6.21 -8.71 4.62
N THR A 52 5.44 -7.65 4.40
CA THR A 52 4.29 -7.71 3.51
C THR A 52 4.70 -7.93 2.06
N LEU A 53 5.77 -7.27 1.59
CA LEU A 53 6.29 -7.49 0.23
C LEU A 53 6.73 -8.93 0.01
N SER A 54 7.33 -9.57 1.00
CA SER A 54 7.74 -10.99 0.90
C SER A 54 6.54 -11.93 0.74
N ILE A 55 5.46 -11.67 1.49
CA ILE A 55 4.21 -12.46 1.40
C ILE A 55 3.49 -12.16 0.09
N LEU A 56 3.43 -10.89 -0.31
CA LEU A 56 2.83 -10.48 -1.57
C LEU A 56 3.56 -11.13 -2.75
N ASP A 57 4.88 -11.06 -2.81
CA ASP A 57 5.67 -11.66 -3.90
C ASP A 57 5.43 -13.18 -4.04
N GLN A 58 5.27 -13.89 -2.92
CA GLN A 58 5.02 -15.33 -2.93
C GLN A 58 3.63 -15.72 -3.46
N TYR A 59 2.59 -14.96 -3.12
CA TYR A 59 1.19 -15.33 -3.40
C TYR A 59 0.53 -14.47 -4.47
N TYR A 60 1.21 -13.44 -4.96
CA TYR A 60 0.70 -12.54 -5.98
C TYR A 60 0.63 -13.26 -7.33
N THR A 61 -0.48 -13.02 -8.03
CA THR A 61 -0.68 -13.48 -9.41
C THR A 61 -1.39 -12.35 -10.14
N PRO A 62 -1.03 -12.04 -11.39
CA PRO A 62 -1.61 -10.91 -12.13
C PRO A 62 -3.13 -11.03 -12.35
N THR A 63 -3.71 -12.21 -12.17
CA THR A 63 -5.14 -12.50 -12.36
C THR A 63 -5.85 -12.82 -11.03
N VAL A 64 -5.50 -12.10 -9.95
CA VAL A 64 -6.11 -12.31 -8.63
C VAL A 64 -7.56 -11.81 -8.60
N SER A 65 -8.48 -12.61 -8.06
CA SER A 65 -9.86 -12.17 -7.80
C SER A 65 -9.94 -11.27 -6.57
N HIS A 66 -10.98 -10.44 -6.48
CA HIS A 66 -11.19 -9.53 -5.34
C HIS A 66 -11.20 -10.26 -3.98
N GLU A 67 -11.89 -11.39 -3.89
CA GLU A 67 -11.95 -12.20 -2.67
C GLU A 67 -10.56 -12.69 -2.26
N ARG A 68 -9.78 -13.18 -3.24
CA ARG A 68 -8.43 -13.68 -2.98
C ARG A 68 -7.47 -12.56 -2.58
N ALA A 69 -7.67 -11.36 -3.10
CA ALA A 69 -6.88 -10.19 -2.70
C ALA A 69 -7.14 -9.81 -1.23
N VAL A 70 -8.39 -9.89 -0.76
CA VAL A 70 -8.74 -9.66 0.65
C VAL A 70 -8.15 -10.74 1.56
N GLU A 71 -8.20 -12.01 1.15
CA GLU A 71 -7.54 -13.10 1.89
C GLU A 71 -6.03 -12.89 2.00
N LEU A 72 -5.38 -12.48 0.90
CA LEU A 72 -3.95 -12.20 0.88
C LEU A 72 -3.59 -11.04 1.80
N LEU A 73 -4.41 -9.99 1.80
CA LEU A 73 -4.25 -8.87 2.73
C LEU A 73 -4.37 -9.35 4.17
N ARG A 74 -5.37 -10.18 4.50
CA ARG A 74 -5.53 -10.75 5.83
C ARG A 74 -4.30 -11.54 6.29
N LYS A 75 -3.72 -12.37 5.41
CA LYS A 75 -2.46 -13.09 5.70
C LYS A 75 -1.30 -12.14 5.97
N CYS A 76 -1.18 -11.06 5.22
CA CYS A 76 -0.17 -10.04 5.45
C CYS A 76 -0.33 -9.40 6.84
N LEU A 77 -1.57 -9.07 7.23
CA LEU A 77 -1.87 -8.47 8.53
C LEU A 77 -1.62 -9.45 9.69
N GLU A 78 -1.97 -10.72 9.55
CA GLU A 78 -1.66 -11.77 10.54
C GLU A 78 -0.15 -11.94 10.73
N GLY A 79 0.62 -11.91 9.64
CA GLY A 79 2.08 -11.88 9.70
C GLY A 79 2.57 -10.63 10.47
N LEU A 80 2.03 -9.46 10.16
CA LEU A 80 2.42 -8.23 10.83
C LEU A 80 2.19 -8.27 12.34
N GLN A 81 1.03 -8.77 12.79
CA GLN A 81 0.74 -8.91 14.22
C GLN A 81 1.74 -9.82 14.94
N LYS A 82 2.28 -10.83 14.25
CA LYS A 82 3.23 -11.79 14.82
C LYS A 82 4.65 -11.23 14.92
N TYR A 83 5.10 -10.47 13.92
CA TYR A 83 6.49 -10.05 13.79
C TYR A 83 6.74 -8.60 14.20
N LEU A 84 5.70 -7.76 14.24
CA LEU A 84 5.83 -6.37 14.63
C LEU A 84 5.59 -6.21 16.13
N ILE A 85 6.53 -5.56 16.82
CA ILE A 85 6.41 -5.24 18.26
C ILE A 85 5.33 -4.16 18.49
N LEU A 86 5.02 -3.37 17.46
CA LEU A 86 4.00 -2.33 17.50
C LEU A 86 2.60 -2.94 17.39
N ASN A 87 1.73 -2.56 18.32
CA ASN A 87 0.33 -2.94 18.29
C ASN A 87 -0.44 -2.07 17.29
N LEU A 88 -0.85 -2.65 16.16
CA LEU A 88 -1.71 -2.01 15.16
C LEU A 88 -3.08 -2.71 15.17
N PRO A 89 -4.06 -2.23 15.96
CA PRO A 89 -5.30 -2.98 16.19
C PRO A 89 -6.30 -2.89 15.03
N THR A 90 -6.22 -1.84 14.22
CA THR A 90 -7.23 -1.53 13.19
C THR A 90 -6.60 -1.22 11.86
N PHE A 91 -7.17 -1.79 10.81
CA PHE A 91 -6.78 -1.50 9.42
C PHE A 91 -8.01 -1.15 8.60
N SER A 92 -7.99 0.03 7.99
CA SER A 92 -9.01 0.45 7.03
C SER A 92 -8.64 -0.02 5.64
N VAL A 93 -9.56 -0.72 4.99
CA VAL A 93 -9.35 -1.31 3.67
C VAL A 93 -10.28 -0.65 2.69
N ARG A 94 -9.72 -0.22 1.56
CA ARG A 94 -10.45 0.48 0.51
C ARG A 94 -10.09 -0.13 -0.83
N ILE A 95 -11.10 -0.45 -1.62
CA ILE A 95 -10.96 -0.99 -2.97
C ILE A 95 -11.33 0.11 -3.96
N ILE A 96 -10.51 0.27 -4.99
CA ILE A 96 -10.75 1.23 -6.05
C ILE A 96 -11.15 0.44 -7.30
N ASN A 97 -12.39 0.62 -7.74
CA ASN A 97 -12.90 0.08 -9.00
C ASN A 97 -13.07 1.21 -10.00
N LYS A 98 -13.29 0.86 -11.28
CA LYS A 98 -13.56 1.82 -12.37
C LYS A 98 -14.62 2.85 -12.04
N ASN A 99 -15.65 2.43 -11.32
CA ASN A 99 -16.86 3.22 -11.13
C ASN A 99 -16.89 3.97 -9.79
N SER A 100 -16.06 3.56 -8.81
CA SER A 100 -16.08 4.15 -7.47
C SER A 100 -15.01 3.57 -6.55
N ILE A 101 -14.75 4.33 -5.49
CA ILE A 101 -14.02 3.90 -4.31
C ILE A 101 -15.01 3.22 -3.36
N HIS A 102 -14.76 1.95 -3.02
CA HIS A 102 -15.55 1.20 -2.05
C HIS A 102 -14.74 1.04 -0.76
N ASP A 103 -15.27 1.57 0.33
CA ASP A 103 -14.77 1.27 1.67
C ASP A 103 -15.26 -0.11 2.10
N LEU A 104 -14.34 -0.99 2.46
CA LEU A 104 -14.65 -2.27 3.07
C LEU A 104 -14.68 -2.15 4.59
N ASP A 105 -15.27 -3.16 5.23
CA ASP A 105 -15.26 -3.26 6.68
C ASP A 105 -13.81 -3.24 7.21
N ASN A 106 -13.61 -2.45 8.27
CA ASN A 106 -12.33 -2.36 8.94
C ASN A 106 -11.95 -3.75 9.50
N ILE A 107 -10.71 -4.16 9.28
CA ILE A 107 -10.17 -5.39 9.84
C ILE A 107 -9.68 -5.06 11.24
N PHE A 108 -10.37 -5.62 12.24
CA PHE A 108 -10.00 -5.50 13.64
C PHE A 108 -9.25 -6.76 14.08
N PHE A 109 -8.06 -6.57 14.66
CA PHE A 109 -7.38 -7.61 15.41
C PHE A 109 -7.67 -7.37 16.88
N LEU A 110 -8.56 -8.19 17.45
CA LEU A 110 -8.76 -8.22 18.89
C LEU A 110 -7.51 -8.83 19.51
N LYS A 111 -6.85 -8.04 20.36
CA LYS A 111 -5.82 -8.55 21.23
C LYS A 111 -6.44 -9.63 22.11
N HIS A 112 -5.90 -10.84 22.08
CA HIS A 112 -6.07 -11.72 23.23
C HIS A 112 -5.13 -11.14 24.29
N ASP A 113 -5.66 -10.23 25.11
CA ASP A 113 -4.96 -9.77 26.29
C ASP A 113 -4.61 -11.02 27.12
N CYS A 114 -3.33 -11.16 27.43
CA CYS A 114 -2.85 -12.07 28.46
C CYS A 114 -2.46 -11.22 29.66
#